data_AF-W1PNN8-F1
#
_entry.id   AF-W1PNN8-F1
#
_cell.length_a   1.000
_cell.length_b   1.000
_cell.length_c   1.000
_cell.angle_alpha   90.00
_cell.angle_beta   90.00
_cell.angle_gamma   90.00
#
_symmetry.space_group_name_H-M   'P 1'
#
loop_
_entity.id
_entity.type
_entity.pdbx_description
1 polymer ?
#
loop_
_entity_poly.entity_id
_entity_poly.type
_entity_poly.pdbx_seq_one_letter_code
_entity_poly.pdbx_strand_id
1 'polypeptide(L)'
;MYVLDYHDIRMPYVNKLNDLEGTFYVSRTVFFLTHLGTLQPVPIELTRPRSENEDAWREVFVDGLDHTTAWLWKLAKSQFAAHDSGIHQLVSRW
;
A
#
# COMPACT_ATOMS: atom_id res chain seq x y z
N MET A 1 13.92 -7.36 10.45
CA MET A 1 12.79 -7.16 9.52
C MET A 1 11.82 -6.21 10.18
N TYR A 2 11.28 -5.25 9.44
CA TYR A 2 10.35 -4.23 9.93
C TYR A 2 9.12 -4.19 9.04
N VAL A 3 7.97 -3.78 9.58
CA VAL A 3 6.71 -3.73 8.84
C VAL A 3 6.11 -2.34 9.05
N LEU A 4 5.60 -1.75 7.96
CA LEU A 4 4.70 -0.60 8.05
C LEU A 4 3.34 -1.04 7.51
N ASP A 5 2.35 -1.00 8.40
CA ASP A 5 1.09 -1.69 8.21
C ASP A 5 -0.10 -0.73 8.28
N TYR A 6 -0.65 -0.41 7.12
CA TYR A 6 -1.86 0.40 7.00
C TYR A 6 -3.11 -0.43 6.72
N HIS A 7 -2.99 -1.76 6.73
CA HIS A 7 -4.09 -2.67 6.39
C HIS A 7 -5.27 -2.48 7.36
N ASP A 8 -5.09 -2.85 8.63
CA ASP A 8 -6.21 -2.95 9.57
C ASP A 8 -6.84 -1.60 9.91
N ILE A 9 -6.02 -0.55 9.99
CA ILE A 9 -6.50 0.81 10.27
C ILE A 9 -7.34 1.40 9.13
N ARG A 10 -7.07 1.03 7.87
CA ARG A 10 -7.80 1.58 6.70
C ARG A 10 -8.91 0.66 6.20
N MET A 11 -8.83 -0.65 6.44
CA MET A 11 -9.78 -1.63 5.89
C MET A 11 -11.27 -1.28 6.09
N PRO A 12 -11.71 -0.77 7.26
CA PRO A 12 -13.12 -0.41 7.47
C PRO A 12 -13.65 0.71 6.56
N TYR A 13 -12.76 1.48 5.92
CA TYR A 13 -13.11 2.68 5.16
C TYR A 13 -13.02 2.49 3.65
N VAL A 14 -12.35 1.44 3.17
CA VAL A 14 -12.03 1.28 1.74
C VAL A 14 -13.28 1.26 0.86
N ASN A 15 -14.28 0.45 1.21
CA ASN A 15 -15.51 0.36 0.42
C ASN A 15 -16.22 1.71 0.36
N LYS A 16 -16.36 2.40 1.50
CA LYS A 16 -16.98 3.74 1.56
C LYS A 16 -16.24 4.78 0.71
N LEU A 17 -14.91 4.68 0.63
CA LEU A 17 -14.09 5.57 -0.20
C LEU A 17 -14.18 5.20 -1.69
N ASN A 18 -14.35 3.91 -2.01
CA ASN A 18 -14.56 3.43 -3.38
C ASN A 18 -15.96 3.70 -3.94
N ASP A 19 -16.94 3.92 -3.07
CA ASP A 19 -18.28 4.39 -3.48
C ASP A 19 -18.27 5.86 -3.95
N LEU A 20 -17.18 6.58 -3.71
CA LEU A 20 -16.92 7.93 -4.25
C LEU A 20 -16.24 7.83 -5.63
N GLU A 21 -15.53 8.89 -6.04
CA GLU A 21 -14.72 8.87 -7.26
C GLU A 21 -13.31 8.34 -6.98
N GLY A 22 -12.93 7.25 -7.65
CA GLY A 22 -11.58 6.70 -7.66
C GLY A 22 -11.47 5.24 -7.23
N THR A 23 -10.23 4.79 -6.99
CA THR A 23 -9.95 3.45 -6.45
C THR A 23 -8.93 3.55 -5.34
N PHE A 24 -9.37 3.17 -4.16
CA PHE A 24 -8.62 3.12 -2.92
C PHE A 24 -8.28 1.67 -2.57
N TYR A 25 -7.05 1.52 -2.08
CA TYR A 25 -6.54 0.27 -1.55
C TYR A 25 -6.17 0.46 -0.07
N VAL A 26 -5.93 -0.65 0.61
CA VAL A 26 -5.06 -0.65 1.78
C VAL A 26 -3.71 -1.19 1.41
N SER A 27 -2.68 -0.78 2.16
CA SER A 27 -1.33 -1.20 1.87
C SER A 27 -0.58 -1.69 3.10
N ARG A 28 0.30 -2.65 2.87
CA ARG A 28 1.29 -3.14 3.82
C ARG A 28 2.63 -3.26 3.11
N THR A 29 3.72 -2.94 3.78
CA THR A 29 5.05 -3.16 3.24
C THR A 29 5.98 -3.75 4.30
N VAL A 30 6.94 -4.55 3.84
CA VAL A 30 8.00 -5.09 4.69
C VAL A 30 9.32 -4.46 4.27
N PHE A 31 10.06 -3.99 5.26
CA PHE A 31 11.41 -3.45 5.10
C PHE A 31 12.46 -4.43 5.63
N PHE A 32 13.50 -4.63 4.85
CA PHE A 32 14.69 -5.37 5.22
C PHE A 32 15.81 -4.39 5.61
N LEU A 33 16.47 -4.65 6.75
CA LEU A 33 17.64 -3.89 7.18
C LEU A 33 18.87 -4.49 6.50
N THR A 34 19.48 -3.72 5.61
CA THR A 34 20.67 -4.14 4.88
C THR A 34 21.90 -4.14 5.78
N HIS A 35 22.96 -4.83 5.36
CA HIS A 35 24.26 -4.81 6.04
C HIS A 35 24.90 -3.40 6.07
N LEU A 36 24.43 -2.48 5.21
CA LEU A 36 24.84 -1.07 5.18
C LEU A 36 24.05 -0.21 6.17
N GLY A 37 23.13 -0.79 6.95
CA GLY A 37 22.31 -0.07 7.93
C GLY A 37 21.14 0.71 7.33
N THR A 38 20.80 0.48 6.07
CA THR A 38 19.66 1.13 5.40
C THR A 38 18.43 0.21 5.38
N LEU A 39 17.23 0.79 5.44
CA LEU A 39 15.98 0.04 5.25
C LEU A 39 15.62 0.01 3.77
N GLN A 40 15.47 -1.18 3.22
CA GLN A 40 15.04 -1.41 1.84
C GLN A 40 13.63 -2.01 1.83
N PRO A 41 12.65 -1.42 1.12
CA PRO A 41 11.35 -2.05 0.93
C PRO A 41 11.50 -3.31 0.05
N VAL A 42 10.84 -4.41 0.42
CA VAL A 42 10.96 -5.70 -0.27
C VAL A 42 9.69 -6.02 -1.06
N PRO A 43 8.51 -6.23 -0.43
CA PRO A 43 7.22 -6.21 -1.12
C PRO A 43 6.30 -5.09 -0.65
N ILE A 44 5.43 -4.60 -1.53
CA ILE A 44 4.24 -3.81 -1.18
C ILE A 44 3.01 -4.63 -1.54
N GLU A 45 2.20 -4.95 -0.54
CA GLU A 45 0.87 -5.54 -0.74
C GLU A 45 -0.15 -4.42 -0.89
N LEU A 46 -0.99 -4.49 -1.93
CA LEU A 46 -2.20 -3.69 -2.06
C LEU A 46 -3.42 -4.61 -1.99
N THR A 47 -4.38 -4.26 -1.14
CA THR A 47 -5.61 -5.04 -0.96
C THR A 47 -6.83 -4.14 -1.11
N ARG A 48 -7.88 -4.67 -1.75
CA ARG A 48 -9.23 -4.11 -1.79
C ARG A 48 -10.21 -5.15 -1.22
N PRO A 49 -11.03 -4.80 -0.22
CA PRO A 49 -12.05 -5.71 0.29
C PRO A 49 -13.10 -6.02 -0.79
N ARG A 50 -13.86 -7.09 -0.57
CA ARG A 50 -15.07 -7.37 -1.35
C ARG A 50 -16.07 -6.22 -1.15
N SER A 51 -16.68 -5.77 -2.24
CA SER A 51 -17.82 -4.85 -2.25
C SER A 51 -19.06 -5.56 -2.83
N GLU A 52 -20.18 -4.86 -2.94
CA GLU A 52 -21.38 -5.41 -3.58
C GLU A 52 -21.15 -5.71 -5.08
N ASN A 53 -20.32 -4.90 -5.74
CA ASN A 53 -20.10 -4.94 -7.18
C ASN A 53 -18.80 -5.63 -7.59
N GLU A 54 -17.87 -5.83 -6.65
CA GLU A 54 -16.53 -6.36 -6.94
C GLU A 54 -16.07 -7.38 -5.90
N ASP A 55 -15.40 -8.44 -6.37
CA ASP A 55 -14.73 -9.37 -5.48
C ASP A 55 -13.52 -8.74 -4.80
N ALA A 56 -13.15 -9.34 -3.66
CA ALA A 56 -11.92 -8.98 -2.96
C ALA A 56 -10.74 -9.18 -3.91
N TRP A 57 -9.82 -8.21 -3.89
CA TRP A 57 -8.64 -8.23 -4.73
C TRP A 57 -7.41 -7.96 -3.87
N ARG A 58 -6.32 -8.66 -4.16
CA ARG A 58 -5.04 -8.52 -3.46
C ARG A 58 -3.93 -8.84 -4.42
N GLU A 59 -2.91 -7.99 -4.45
CA GLU A 59 -1.69 -8.24 -5.20
C GLU A 59 -0.47 -7.74 -4.45
N VAL A 60 0.65 -8.44 -4.67
CA VAL A 60 1.94 -8.11 -4.07
C VAL A 60 2.86 -7.65 -5.18
N PHE A 61 3.35 -6.42 -5.03
CA PHE A 61 4.28 -5.79 -5.96
C PHE A 61 5.69 -5.85 -5.39
N VAL A 62 6.65 -6.18 -6.25
CA VAL A 62 8.07 -6.24 -5.94
C VAL A 62 8.84 -5.45 -6.99
N ASP A 63 10.05 -5.04 -6.65
CA ASP A 63 10.95 -4.43 -7.62
C ASP A 63 11.30 -5.43 -8.73
N GLY A 64 11.36 -4.95 -9.97
CA GLY A 64 11.54 -5.80 -11.15
C GLY A 64 12.31 -5.08 -12.26
N LEU A 65 12.92 -5.87 -13.15
CA LEU A 65 13.84 -5.37 -14.18
C LEU A 65 13.14 -5.00 -15.49
N ASP A 66 12.00 -5.62 -15.79
CA ASP A 66 11.24 -5.28 -16.99
C ASP A 66 10.44 -3.98 -16.80
N HIS A 67 10.11 -3.34 -17.91
CA HIS A 67 9.42 -2.06 -17.87
C HIS A 67 8.09 -2.13 -17.13
N THR A 68 7.32 -3.20 -17.31
CA THR A 68 5.99 -3.34 -16.71
C THR A 68 6.10 -3.46 -15.20
N THR A 69 6.93 -4.37 -14.69
CA THR A 69 7.12 -4.55 -13.25
C THR A 69 7.73 -3.31 -12.59
N ALA A 70 8.69 -2.65 -13.24
CA ALA A 70 9.26 -1.40 -12.74
C ALA A 70 8.23 -0.27 -12.62
N TRP A 71 7.30 -0.16 -13.58
CA TRP A 71 6.20 0.82 -13.52
C TRP A 71 5.17 0.46 -12.47
N LEU A 72 4.77 -0.82 -12.37
CA LEU A 72 3.86 -1.29 -11.33
C LEU A 72 4.46 -1.09 -9.93
N TRP A 73 5.76 -1.31 -9.76
CA TRP A 73 6.46 -1.06 -8.51
C TRP A 73 6.44 0.43 -8.11
N LYS A 74 6.67 1.33 -9.08
CA LYS A 74 6.53 2.77 -8.84
C LYS A 74 5.11 3.15 -8.45
N LEU A 75 4.10 2.58 -9.12
CA LEU A 75 2.69 2.81 -8.79
C LEU A 75 2.36 2.33 -7.36
N ALA A 76 2.82 1.14 -6.98
CA ALA A 76 2.62 0.60 -5.64
C ALA A 76 3.26 1.48 -4.55
N LYS A 77 4.47 1.99 -4.80
CA LYS A 77 5.13 2.97 -3.91
C LYS A 77 4.35 4.27 -3.78
N SER A 78 3.80 4.80 -4.87
CA SER A 78 2.99 6.02 -4.84
C SER A 78 1.70 5.83 -4.02
N GLN A 79 1.02 4.70 -4.18
CA GLN A 79 -0.16 4.35 -3.38
C GLN A 79 0.19 4.24 -1.88
N PHE A 80 1.27 3.54 -1.57
CA PHE A 80 1.76 3.41 -0.21
C PHE A 80 2.10 4.77 0.43
N ALA A 81 2.80 5.65 -0.29
CA ALA A 81 3.15 6.99 0.18
C ALA A 81 1.92 7.90 0.38
N ALA A 82 0.88 7.75 -0.44
CA ALA A 82 -0.38 8.45 -0.25
C ALA A 82 -1.09 7.99 1.05
N HIS A 83 -1.08 6.69 1.34
CA HIS A 83 -1.61 6.16 2.60
C HIS A 83 -0.84 6.68 3.81
N ASP A 84 0.50 6.65 3.74
CA ASP A 84 1.40 7.19 4.76
C ASP A 84 1.11 8.67 5.03
N SER A 85 0.99 9.47 3.98
CA SER A 85 0.68 10.91 4.09
C SER A 85 -0.65 11.15 4.80
N GLY A 86 -1.69 10.36 4.50
CA GLY A 86 -2.99 10.47 5.17
C GLY A 86 -2.91 10.15 6.66
N ILE A 87 -2.18 9.09 7.05
CA ILE A 87 -1.95 8.77 8.46
C ILE A 87 -1.09 9.84 9.14
N HIS A 88 -0.05 10.31 8.45
CA HIS A 88 0.82 11.36 8.95
C HIS A 88 0.03 12.63 9.29
N GLN A 89 -0.84 13.10 8.39
CA GLN A 89 -1.59 14.35 8.56
C GLN A 89 -2.85 14.24 9.44
N LEU A 90 -3.42 13.05 9.63
CA LEU A 90 -4.68 12.90 10.38
C LEU A 90 -4.51 12.23 11.74
N VAL A 91 -3.39 11.53 11.95
CA VAL A 91 -3.16 10.72 13.16
C VAL A 91 -1.87 11.12 13.85
N SER A 92 -0.74 11.08 13.14
CA SER A 92 0.57 11.34 13.75
C SER A 92 0.80 12.82 14.03
N ARG A 93 0.26 13.69 13.17
CA ARG A 93 0.37 15.14 13.26
C ARG A 93 -0.92 15.76 12.76
N TRP A 94 -1.68 16.36 13.66
CA TRP A 94 -2.86 17.17 13.39
C TRP A 94 -2.62 18.59 13.89
#